data_AF-A0A7W0YB97-F1
#
_entry.id   AF-A0A7W0YB97-F1
#
_cell.length_a   1.000
_cell.length_b   1.000
_cell.length_c   1.000
_cell.angle_alpha   90.00
_cell.angle_beta   90.00
_cell.angle_gamma   90.00
#
_symmetry.space_group_name_H-M   'P 1'
#
loop_
_entity.id
_entity.type
_entity.pdbx_description
1 polymer ?
#
loop_
_entity_poly.entity_id
_entity_poly.type
_entity_poly.pdbx_seq_one_letter_code
_entity_poly.pdbx_strand_id
1 'polypeptide(L)'
;MITVMRKHHKVLMIIITVLVCISFSWYWNKTDFAQMGDATVGKLYDRDVSQVEYQRNARLLRLASQLGMRDMVQDLTLGAQNENEAFERFSWNLMVMRHEADQLGIKPTTAEIAATVKSLPAFKGEKGFDLTAYTQFADHVLGSLGFSEAQIEELAGDQIRLDRVKKLLSAGVAIPEAEMRKGYEEAYAKMDVSVVRFRFDDFTKDVQPSDDEIAKYFEAQKDQLKTDEKRKVKVVEFNLTEEQKKLTGKPRIDVLQKLADQANDFTDALQAAGGDFDKASAKFNLKPKETGDFTQAAPDPLLAGTPTLVQAAFSLMKEAPNSEAVQTTDGFMVEHLVNIEPARPLTPEEARPKIVESLKKQGVRTMVAAKATEAAQKMRDAIQSGKTAEAAAAEAGLKAEKLPAFALVDTPPGETPAPKPDAKAEAPDIPYIKQAASKLEPKSVSDYVGTPQGGLLVVVEKRETLGPAEFEKARGALEKQALGSKSQVVFYEWLREQRRAAGVQEKAPTASG
;
A
#
# COMPACT_ATOMS: atom_id res chain seq x y z
N MET A 1 -18.61 -77.22 33.53
CA MET A 1 -18.67 -75.75 33.31
C MET A 1 -17.46 -75.18 32.56
N ILE A 2 -16.23 -75.66 32.80
CA ILE A 2 -15.01 -75.12 32.16
C ILE A 2 -14.90 -75.43 30.64
N THR A 3 -15.55 -76.48 30.14
CA THR A 3 -15.46 -76.88 28.72
C THR A 3 -16.34 -76.04 27.77
N VAL A 4 -17.44 -75.47 28.27
CA VAL A 4 -18.33 -74.60 27.47
C VAL A 4 -17.72 -73.21 27.27
N MET A 5 -17.02 -72.69 28.29
CA MET A 5 -16.27 -71.42 28.17
C MET A 5 -15.11 -71.51 27.17
N ARG A 6 -14.39 -72.63 27.06
CA ARG A 6 -13.31 -72.78 26.06
C ARG A 6 -13.81 -72.86 24.62
N LYS A 7 -14.98 -73.46 24.38
CA LYS A 7 -15.51 -73.64 23.00
C LYS A 7 -16.07 -72.34 22.42
N HIS A 8 -16.61 -71.45 23.26
CA HIS A 8 -17.17 -70.17 22.83
C HIS A 8 -16.30 -68.94 23.12
N HIS A 9 -15.15 -69.09 23.80
CA HIS A 9 -14.21 -68.00 24.09
C HIS A 9 -13.84 -67.18 22.85
N LYS A 10 -13.58 -67.81 21.70
CA LYS A 10 -13.24 -67.08 20.46
C LYS A 10 -14.42 -66.27 19.91
N VAL A 11 -15.64 -66.81 19.99
CA VAL A 11 -16.86 -66.13 19.53
C VAL A 11 -17.23 -64.98 20.48
N LEU A 12 -17.10 -65.21 21.79
CA LEU A 12 -17.32 -64.21 22.83
C LEU A 12 -16.31 -63.06 22.72
N MET A 13 -15.04 -63.37 22.46
CA MET A 13 -14.00 -62.37 22.26
C MET A 13 -14.25 -61.53 21.00
N ILE A 14 -14.69 -62.13 19.89
CA ILE A 14 -15.07 -61.39 18.67
C ILE A 14 -16.26 -60.47 18.95
N ILE A 15 -17.30 -60.94 19.66
CA ILE A 15 -18.46 -60.11 20.00
C ILE A 15 -18.06 -58.93 20.89
N ILE A 16 -17.20 -59.16 21.88
CA ILE A 16 -16.68 -58.11 22.76
C ILE A 16 -15.80 -57.13 21.96
N THR A 17 -14.93 -57.62 21.07
CA THR A 17 -14.12 -56.75 20.21
C THR A 17 -14.98 -55.92 19.26
N VAL A 18 -16.03 -56.49 18.68
CA VAL A 18 -16.97 -55.73 17.82
C VAL A 18 -17.74 -54.70 18.64
N LEU A 19 -18.19 -55.03 19.85
CA LEU A 19 -18.85 -54.07 20.75
C LEU A 19 -17.90 -52.96 21.22
N VAL A 20 -16.64 -53.29 21.52
CA VAL A 20 -15.61 -52.30 21.87
C VAL A 20 -15.25 -51.44 20.66
N CYS A 21 -15.11 -52.02 19.46
CA CYS A 21 -14.88 -51.28 18.22
C CYS A 21 -16.06 -50.35 17.88
N ILE A 22 -17.30 -50.79 18.02
CA ILE A 22 -18.49 -49.95 17.81
C ILE A 22 -18.55 -48.85 18.88
N SER A 23 -18.24 -49.16 20.14
CA SER A 23 -18.22 -48.18 21.22
C SER A 23 -17.06 -47.18 21.07
N PHE A 24 -15.89 -47.58 20.55
CA PHE A 24 -14.78 -46.70 20.19
C PHE A 24 -15.07 -45.89 18.93
N SER A 25 -15.75 -46.47 17.94
CA SER A 25 -16.23 -45.73 16.76
C SER A 25 -17.24 -44.66 17.18
N TRP A 26 -18.08 -44.89 18.20
CA TRP A 26 -19.05 -43.89 18.64
C TRP A 26 -18.49 -42.88 19.67
N TYR A 27 -17.48 -43.28 20.46
CA TYR A 27 -16.87 -42.41 21.48
C TYR A 27 -15.68 -41.59 20.93
N TRP A 28 -14.98 -42.07 19.90
CA TRP A 28 -13.84 -41.37 19.28
C TRP A 28 -14.15 -40.72 17.92
N ASN A 29 -15.26 -41.07 17.24
CA ASN A 29 -15.88 -40.21 16.23
C ASN A 29 -17.05 -39.41 16.84
N LYS A 30 -16.76 -38.67 17.92
CA LYS A 30 -17.39 -37.35 18.07
C LYS A 30 -16.52 -36.31 17.37
N THR A 31 -16.31 -36.52 16.07
CA THR A 31 -16.10 -35.39 15.18
C THR A 31 -17.51 -34.85 14.97
N ASP A 32 -17.80 -33.69 15.53
CA ASP A 32 -19.07 -32.97 15.35
C ASP A 32 -19.25 -32.59 13.87
N PHE A 33 -19.59 -33.56 13.02
CA PHE A 33 -20.02 -33.33 11.64
C PHE A 33 -21.31 -32.51 11.60
N ALA A 34 -22.03 -32.40 12.73
CA ALA A 34 -23.21 -31.56 12.90
C ALA A 34 -22.90 -30.08 13.23
N GLN A 35 -21.65 -29.71 13.56
CA GLN A 35 -21.20 -28.30 13.63
C GLN A 35 -20.41 -27.84 12.40
N MET A 36 -20.14 -28.75 11.45
CA MET A 36 -19.52 -28.41 10.15
C MET A 36 -20.53 -27.96 9.08
N GLY A 37 -21.83 -27.91 9.39
CA GLY A 37 -22.87 -27.39 8.51
C GLY A 37 -23.53 -26.16 9.13
N ASP A 38 -23.23 -24.99 8.55
CA ASP A 38 -24.01 -23.72 8.51
C ASP A 38 -23.24 -22.42 8.78
N ALA A 39 -21.90 -22.41 8.69
CA ALA A 39 -21.21 -21.15 8.42
C ALA A 39 -21.30 -20.81 6.92
N THR A 40 -22.50 -20.44 6.46
CA THR A 40 -22.72 -19.89 5.11
C THR A 40 -22.23 -18.44 5.09
N VAL A 41 -21.27 -18.13 4.22
CA VAL A 41 -20.67 -16.78 4.10
C VAL A 41 -21.55 -15.85 3.28
N GLY A 42 -22.33 -16.41 2.36
CA GLY A 42 -23.28 -15.68 1.54
C GLY A 42 -23.90 -16.57 0.47
N LYS A 43 -24.71 -15.96 -0.39
CA LYS A 43 -25.34 -16.62 -1.54
C LYS A 43 -24.67 -16.18 -2.83
N LEU A 44 -24.49 -17.14 -3.74
CA LEU A 44 -24.03 -16.94 -5.09
C LEU A 44 -25.06 -17.56 -6.04
N TYR A 45 -25.82 -16.72 -6.75
CA TYR A 45 -27.02 -17.11 -7.48
C TYR A 45 -27.98 -17.89 -6.56
N ASP A 46 -28.36 -19.11 -6.94
CA ASP A 46 -29.24 -19.99 -6.16
C ASP A 46 -28.47 -20.96 -5.22
N ARG A 47 -27.17 -20.74 -4.99
CA ARG A 47 -26.31 -21.62 -4.18
C ARG A 47 -25.74 -20.92 -2.94
N ASP A 48 -25.81 -21.58 -1.80
CA ASP A 48 -25.13 -21.15 -0.57
C ASP A 48 -23.61 -21.41 -0.66
N VAL A 49 -22.80 -20.41 -0.33
CA VAL A 49 -21.33 -20.52 -0.29
C VAL A 49 -20.86 -20.82 1.13
N SER A 50 -20.22 -21.97 1.30
CA SER A 50 -19.68 -22.39 2.59
C SER A 50 -18.41 -21.63 2.98
N GLN A 51 -18.17 -21.46 4.29
CA GLN A 51 -16.92 -20.91 4.83
C GLN A 51 -15.68 -21.69 4.35
N VAL A 52 -15.81 -23.00 4.15
CA VAL A 52 -14.72 -23.87 3.67
C VAL A 52 -14.33 -23.55 2.22
N GLU A 53 -15.32 -23.35 1.35
CA GLU A 53 -15.10 -22.94 -0.04
C GLU A 53 -14.45 -21.55 -0.09
N TYR A 54 -14.93 -20.62 0.74
CA TYR A 54 -14.39 -19.27 0.83
C TYR A 54 -12.92 -19.26 1.30
N GLN A 55 -12.59 -19.99 2.37
CA GLN A 55 -11.22 -20.13 2.86
C GLN A 55 -10.30 -20.85 1.87
N ARG A 56 -10.83 -21.77 1.06
CA ARG A 56 -10.08 -22.41 -0.03
C ARG A 56 -9.70 -21.39 -1.11
N ASN A 57 -10.61 -20.52 -1.51
CA ASN A 57 -10.33 -19.49 -2.52
C ASN A 57 -9.32 -18.45 -2.03
N ALA A 58 -9.33 -18.09 -0.75
CA ALA A 58 -8.29 -17.24 -0.15
C ALA A 58 -6.89 -17.88 -0.26
N ARG A 59 -6.79 -19.20 -0.05
CA ARG A 59 -5.53 -19.94 -0.27
C ARG A 59 -5.14 -20.00 -1.75
N LEU A 60 -6.12 -20.10 -2.66
CA LEU A 60 -5.87 -20.05 -4.11
C LEU A 60 -5.31 -18.69 -4.56
N LEU A 61 -5.74 -17.58 -3.96
CA LEU A 61 -5.15 -16.26 -4.23
C LEU A 61 -3.67 -16.20 -3.86
N ARG A 62 -3.31 -16.73 -2.68
CA ARG A 62 -1.90 -16.84 -2.26
C ARG A 62 -1.09 -17.68 -3.24
N LEU A 63 -1.66 -18.82 -3.67
CA LEU A 63 -1.06 -19.68 -4.68
C LEU A 63 -0.87 -18.95 -6.02
N ALA A 64 -1.89 -18.27 -6.53
CA ALA A 64 -1.83 -17.52 -7.79
C ALA A 64 -0.75 -16.43 -7.74
N SER A 65 -0.62 -15.75 -6.59
CA SER A 65 0.40 -14.74 -6.35
C SER A 65 1.82 -15.34 -6.38
N GLN A 66 2.00 -16.51 -5.74
CA GLN A 66 3.27 -17.24 -5.72
C GLN A 66 3.63 -17.87 -7.07
N LEU A 67 2.64 -18.27 -7.87
CA LEU A 67 2.84 -18.76 -9.25
C LEU A 67 3.21 -17.64 -10.23
N GLY A 68 3.12 -16.37 -9.80
CA GLY A 68 3.41 -15.21 -10.63
C GLY A 68 2.27 -14.82 -11.58
N MET A 69 1.04 -15.24 -11.30
CA MET A 69 -0.17 -14.95 -12.09
C MET A 69 -0.70 -13.54 -11.82
N ARG A 70 0.16 -12.53 -12.05
CA ARG A 70 -0.11 -11.13 -11.68
C ARG A 70 -1.37 -10.58 -12.33
N ASP A 71 -1.59 -10.90 -13.61
CA ASP A 71 -2.74 -10.39 -14.37
C ASP A 71 -4.07 -10.92 -13.79
N MET A 72 -4.16 -12.22 -13.49
CA MET A 72 -5.37 -12.80 -12.86
C MET A 72 -5.61 -12.25 -11.45
N VAL A 73 -4.55 -12.14 -10.65
CA VAL A 73 -4.66 -11.55 -9.31
C VAL A 73 -5.18 -10.12 -9.43
N GLN A 74 -4.55 -9.29 -10.26
CA GLN A 74 -4.93 -7.89 -10.45
C GLN A 74 -6.37 -7.74 -10.96
N ASP A 75 -6.78 -8.53 -11.94
CA ASP A 75 -8.11 -8.45 -12.55
C ASP A 75 -9.22 -8.89 -11.57
N LEU A 76 -8.96 -9.91 -10.74
CA LEU A 76 -9.94 -10.43 -9.80
C LEU A 76 -9.91 -9.73 -8.43
N THR A 77 -8.88 -8.94 -8.11
CA THR A 77 -8.82 -8.15 -6.86
C THR A 77 -8.98 -6.64 -7.09
N LEU A 78 -9.33 -6.19 -8.29
CA LEU A 78 -9.38 -4.76 -8.62
C LEU A 78 -10.27 -3.98 -7.64
N GLY A 79 -9.74 -2.86 -7.14
CA GLY A 79 -10.41 -2.00 -6.16
C GLY A 79 -10.22 -2.40 -4.69
N ALA A 80 -9.50 -3.48 -4.39
CA ALA A 80 -9.09 -3.80 -3.02
C ALA A 80 -8.07 -2.78 -2.49
N GLN A 81 -8.28 -2.27 -1.28
CA GLN A 81 -7.34 -1.38 -0.59
C GLN A 81 -6.42 -2.13 0.39
N ASN A 82 -6.84 -3.33 0.81
CA ASN A 82 -6.12 -4.15 1.79
C ASN A 82 -6.21 -5.64 1.45
N GLU A 83 -5.43 -6.46 2.16
CA GLU A 83 -5.35 -7.90 1.94
C GLU A 83 -6.70 -8.61 2.15
N ASN A 84 -7.47 -8.22 3.17
CA ASN A 84 -8.78 -8.81 3.45
C ASN A 84 -9.79 -8.53 2.32
N GLU A 85 -9.83 -7.31 1.80
CA GLU A 85 -10.66 -6.95 0.64
C GLU A 85 -10.21 -7.66 -0.63
N ALA A 86 -8.90 -7.83 -0.83
CA ALA A 86 -8.39 -8.59 -1.96
C ALA A 86 -8.84 -10.05 -1.88
N PHE A 87 -8.86 -10.63 -0.68
CA PHE A 87 -9.32 -11.99 -0.44
C PHE A 87 -10.80 -12.15 -0.73
N GLU A 88 -11.61 -11.21 -0.24
CA GLU A 88 -13.05 -11.18 -0.50
C GLU A 88 -13.35 -11.04 -1.99
N ARG A 89 -12.77 -10.03 -2.63
CA ARG A 89 -12.97 -9.76 -4.06
C ARG A 89 -12.54 -10.95 -4.90
N PHE A 90 -11.34 -11.47 -4.70
CA PHE A 90 -10.86 -12.64 -5.46
C PHE A 90 -11.80 -13.83 -5.30
N SER A 91 -12.22 -14.13 -4.08
CA SER A 91 -13.04 -15.31 -3.79
C SER A 91 -14.39 -15.23 -4.51
N TRP A 92 -15.09 -14.10 -4.41
CA TRP A 92 -16.37 -13.89 -5.11
C TRP A 92 -16.19 -13.84 -6.63
N ASN A 93 -15.20 -13.08 -7.09
CA ASN A 93 -14.96 -12.87 -8.51
C ASN A 93 -14.53 -14.15 -9.23
N LEU A 94 -13.73 -15.00 -8.58
CA LEU A 94 -13.35 -16.30 -9.11
C LEU A 94 -14.57 -17.20 -9.29
N MET A 95 -15.48 -17.23 -8.31
CA MET A 95 -16.68 -18.07 -8.39
C MET A 95 -17.65 -17.59 -9.48
N VAL A 96 -17.89 -16.27 -9.56
CA VAL A 96 -18.70 -15.67 -10.64
C VAL A 96 -18.06 -15.97 -12.00
N MET A 97 -16.75 -15.72 -12.15
CA MET A 97 -16.04 -15.96 -13.40
C MET A 97 -16.14 -17.42 -13.85
N ARG A 98 -15.99 -18.38 -12.94
CA ARG A 98 -16.14 -19.81 -13.25
C ARG A 98 -17.56 -20.15 -13.70
N HIS A 99 -18.58 -19.66 -12.98
CA HIS A 99 -19.98 -19.87 -13.34
C HIS A 99 -20.27 -19.35 -14.75
N GLU A 100 -19.92 -18.10 -15.01
CA GLU A 100 -20.15 -17.46 -16.31
C GLU A 100 -19.35 -18.09 -17.44
N ALA A 101 -18.10 -18.48 -17.19
CA ALA A 101 -17.30 -19.21 -18.17
C ALA A 101 -17.95 -20.55 -18.56
N ASP A 102 -18.54 -21.27 -17.60
CA ASP A 102 -19.28 -22.50 -17.87
C ASP A 102 -20.56 -22.23 -18.68
N GLN A 103 -21.31 -21.15 -18.40
CA GLN A 103 -22.49 -20.73 -19.17
C GLN A 103 -22.13 -20.37 -20.62
N LEU A 104 -20.97 -19.74 -20.82
CA LEU A 104 -20.44 -19.41 -22.14
C LEU A 104 -19.83 -20.62 -22.88
N GLY A 105 -19.86 -21.82 -22.27
CA GLY A 105 -19.31 -23.05 -22.86
C GLY A 105 -17.77 -23.08 -22.90
N ILE A 106 -17.09 -22.23 -22.13
CA ILE A 106 -15.64 -22.08 -22.13
C ILE A 106 -15.02 -23.17 -21.26
N LYS A 107 -14.58 -24.26 -21.89
CA LYS A 107 -13.90 -25.37 -21.21
C LYS A 107 -12.44 -25.48 -21.69
N PRO A 108 -11.45 -25.32 -20.80
CA PRO A 108 -10.04 -25.60 -21.12
C PRO A 108 -9.82 -27.09 -21.37
N THR A 109 -8.97 -27.43 -22.34
CA THR A 109 -8.53 -28.81 -22.56
C THR A 109 -7.31 -29.14 -21.70
N THR A 110 -7.09 -30.43 -21.39
CA THR A 110 -5.93 -30.88 -20.61
C THR A 110 -4.59 -30.45 -21.24
N ALA A 111 -4.51 -30.46 -22.58
CA ALA A 111 -3.32 -30.03 -23.30
C ALA A 111 -3.03 -28.53 -23.11
N GLU A 112 -4.08 -27.70 -23.09
CA GLU A 112 -3.94 -26.26 -22.86
C GLU A 112 -3.53 -25.97 -21.41
N ILE A 113 -4.13 -26.67 -20.44
CA ILE A 113 -3.76 -26.55 -19.03
C ILE A 113 -2.28 -26.87 -18.86
N ALA A 114 -1.81 -28.00 -19.40
CA ALA A 114 -0.40 -28.39 -19.32
C ALA A 114 0.54 -27.37 -19.98
N ALA A 115 0.12 -26.74 -21.08
CA ALA A 115 0.88 -25.68 -21.75
C ALA A 115 0.96 -24.41 -20.89
N THR A 116 -0.17 -23.99 -20.30
CA THR A 116 -0.24 -22.83 -19.40
C THR A 116 0.64 -23.05 -18.18
N VAL A 117 0.57 -24.22 -17.52
CA VAL A 117 1.42 -24.55 -16.38
C VAL A 117 2.90 -24.41 -16.75
N LYS A 118 3.34 -24.96 -17.89
CA LYS A 118 4.73 -24.83 -18.34
C LYS A 118 5.17 -23.39 -18.62
N SER A 119 4.21 -22.49 -18.89
CA SER A 119 4.46 -21.07 -19.18
C SER A 119 4.43 -20.15 -17.96
N LEU A 120 4.10 -20.67 -16.78
CA LEU A 120 4.00 -19.88 -15.55
C LEU A 120 5.37 -19.31 -15.15
N PRO A 121 5.46 -18.03 -14.74
CA PRO A 121 6.72 -17.41 -14.34
C PRO A 121 7.48 -18.16 -13.24
N ALA A 122 6.76 -18.77 -12.28
CA ALA A 122 7.36 -19.55 -11.21
C ALA A 122 8.13 -20.80 -11.70
N PHE A 123 7.85 -21.28 -12.91
CA PHE A 123 8.46 -22.49 -13.49
C PHE A 123 9.36 -22.19 -14.69
N LYS A 124 9.70 -20.91 -14.94
CA LYS A 124 10.64 -20.52 -15.99
C LYS A 124 12.07 -20.51 -15.45
N GLY A 125 12.94 -21.30 -16.06
CA GLY A 125 14.40 -21.21 -15.96
C GLY A 125 15.03 -20.57 -17.21
N GLU A 126 16.37 -20.55 -17.27
CA GLU A 126 17.13 -19.86 -18.34
C GLU A 126 16.83 -20.36 -19.77
N LYS A 127 16.39 -21.62 -19.92
CA LYS A 127 16.14 -22.26 -21.23
C LYS A 127 14.68 -22.70 -21.44
N GLY A 128 13.76 -22.27 -20.58
CA GLY A 128 12.34 -22.67 -20.63
C GLY A 128 11.86 -23.29 -19.32
N PHE A 129 10.97 -24.29 -19.38
CA PHE A 129 10.40 -24.92 -18.19
C PHE A 129 11.47 -25.62 -17.33
N ASP A 130 11.48 -25.31 -16.03
CA ASP A 130 12.39 -25.90 -15.06
C ASP A 130 11.64 -26.89 -14.15
N LEU A 131 11.93 -28.18 -14.32
CA LEU A 131 11.36 -29.27 -13.53
C LEU A 131 11.78 -29.22 -12.06
N THR A 132 12.98 -28.71 -11.78
CA THR A 132 13.50 -28.56 -10.41
C THR A 132 12.73 -27.46 -9.67
N ALA A 133 12.51 -26.32 -10.34
CA ALA A 133 11.69 -25.24 -9.80
C ALA A 133 10.24 -25.71 -9.54
N TYR A 134 9.67 -26.48 -10.46
CA TYR A 134 8.34 -27.08 -10.26
C TYR A 134 8.28 -28.00 -9.03
N THR A 135 9.26 -28.91 -8.90
CA THR A 135 9.30 -29.88 -7.78
C THR A 135 9.48 -29.16 -6.44
N GLN A 136 10.40 -28.19 -6.38
CA GLN A 136 10.61 -27.38 -5.17
C GLN A 136 9.36 -26.58 -4.79
N PHE A 137 8.64 -26.06 -5.78
CA PHE A 137 7.39 -25.35 -5.54
C PHE A 137 6.31 -26.30 -5.01
N ALA A 138 6.20 -27.51 -5.58
CA ALA A 138 5.27 -28.52 -5.08
C ALA A 138 5.56 -28.91 -3.63
N ASP A 139 6.83 -29.17 -3.31
CA ASP A 139 7.26 -29.63 -1.99
C ASP A 139 7.16 -28.56 -0.90
N HIS A 140 7.59 -27.32 -1.20
CA HIS A 140 7.70 -26.27 -0.20
C HIS A 140 6.47 -25.34 -0.14
N VAL A 141 5.80 -25.11 -1.27
CA VAL A 141 4.73 -24.12 -1.37
C VAL A 141 3.36 -24.78 -1.26
N LEU A 142 3.06 -25.79 -2.09
CA LEU A 142 1.73 -26.43 -2.08
C LEU A 142 1.45 -27.11 -0.75
N GLY A 143 2.43 -27.81 -0.19
CA GLY A 143 2.31 -28.46 1.12
C GLY A 143 1.96 -27.48 2.25
N SER A 144 2.57 -26.29 2.27
CA SER A 144 2.29 -25.26 3.28
C SER A 144 0.88 -24.66 3.19
N LEU A 145 0.28 -24.69 2.00
CA LEU A 145 -1.09 -24.23 1.74
C LEU A 145 -2.14 -25.35 1.89
N GLY A 146 -1.70 -26.60 2.11
CA GLY A 146 -2.58 -27.77 2.12
C GLY A 146 -3.16 -28.10 0.74
N PHE A 147 -2.39 -27.84 -0.31
CA PHE A 147 -2.75 -28.07 -1.70
C PHE A 147 -1.88 -29.15 -2.35
N SER A 148 -2.36 -29.66 -3.49
CA SER A 148 -1.64 -30.59 -4.36
C SER A 148 -1.46 -29.97 -5.75
N GLU A 149 -0.74 -30.67 -6.63
CA GLU A 149 -0.51 -30.25 -8.02
C GLU A 149 -1.81 -29.96 -8.80
N ALA A 150 -2.91 -30.63 -8.43
CA ALA A 150 -4.23 -30.40 -9.02
C ALA A 150 -4.68 -28.92 -8.92
N GLN A 151 -4.21 -28.18 -7.92
CA GLN A 151 -4.63 -26.80 -7.68
C GLN A 151 -3.86 -25.84 -8.59
N ILE A 152 -2.66 -26.23 -9.01
CA ILE A 152 -1.92 -25.53 -10.07
C ILE A 152 -2.67 -25.71 -11.39
N GLU A 153 -3.11 -26.93 -11.70
CA GLU A 153 -3.90 -27.20 -12.90
C GLU A 153 -5.26 -26.48 -12.89
N GLU A 154 -5.91 -26.42 -11.73
CA GLU A 154 -7.16 -25.69 -11.53
C GLU A 154 -6.98 -24.20 -11.84
N LEU A 155 -5.96 -23.55 -11.25
CA LEU A 155 -5.67 -22.13 -11.50
C LEU A 155 -5.24 -21.89 -12.95
N ALA A 156 -4.47 -22.79 -13.56
CA ALA A 156 -4.14 -22.69 -14.97
C ALA A 156 -5.40 -22.79 -15.87
N GLY A 157 -6.36 -23.64 -15.50
CA GLY A 157 -7.67 -23.70 -16.14
C GLY A 157 -8.46 -22.39 -15.97
N ASP A 158 -8.46 -21.82 -14.77
CA ASP A 158 -9.13 -20.54 -14.48
C ASP A 158 -8.51 -19.38 -15.26
N GLN A 159 -7.19 -19.35 -15.41
CA GLN A 159 -6.50 -18.36 -16.25
C GLN A 159 -6.98 -18.45 -17.70
N ILE A 160 -7.07 -19.67 -18.25
CA ILE A 160 -7.54 -19.87 -19.63
C ILE A 160 -9.00 -19.41 -19.78
N ARG A 161 -9.86 -19.70 -18.78
CA ARG A 161 -11.25 -19.23 -18.76
C ARG A 161 -11.31 -17.71 -18.74
N LEU A 162 -10.56 -17.08 -17.84
CA LEU A 162 -10.45 -15.63 -17.70
C LEU A 162 -10.00 -14.98 -19.02
N ASP A 163 -8.93 -15.49 -19.63
CA ASP A 163 -8.38 -14.96 -20.88
C ASP A 163 -9.37 -15.06 -22.03
N ARG A 164 -10.11 -16.18 -22.13
CA ARG A 164 -11.13 -16.38 -23.17
C ARG A 164 -12.35 -15.47 -22.94
N VAL A 165 -12.82 -15.33 -21.70
CA VAL A 165 -13.88 -14.36 -21.36
C VAL A 165 -13.46 -12.96 -21.75
N LYS A 166 -12.26 -12.52 -21.34
CA LYS A 166 -11.71 -11.21 -21.71
C LYS A 166 -11.64 -11.02 -23.23
N LYS A 167 -11.20 -12.06 -23.96
CA LYS A 167 -11.11 -12.04 -25.43
C LYS A 167 -12.48 -11.93 -26.11
N LEU A 168 -13.50 -12.60 -25.58
CA LEU A 168 -14.87 -12.51 -26.11
C LEU A 168 -15.45 -11.11 -25.87
N LEU A 169 -15.24 -10.57 -24.67
CA LEU A 169 -15.69 -9.22 -24.32
C LEU A 169 -14.98 -8.15 -25.14
N SER A 170 -13.70 -8.35 -25.46
CA SER A 170 -12.92 -7.39 -26.24
C SER A 170 -13.07 -7.51 -27.76
N ALA A 171 -13.70 -8.57 -28.27
CA ALA A 171 -13.87 -8.79 -29.71
C ALA A 171 -14.68 -7.67 -30.41
N GLY A 172 -15.55 -6.96 -29.67
CA GLY A 172 -16.30 -5.81 -30.17
C GLY A 172 -15.63 -4.46 -29.94
N VAL A 173 -14.48 -4.41 -29.26
CA VAL A 173 -13.80 -3.16 -28.90
C VAL A 173 -12.85 -2.75 -30.01
N ALA A 174 -13.28 -1.80 -30.84
CA ALA A 174 -12.41 -1.11 -31.79
C ALA A 174 -12.02 0.27 -31.23
N ILE A 175 -10.74 0.62 -31.34
CA ILE A 175 -10.26 1.97 -31.01
C ILE A 175 -10.05 2.71 -32.33
N PRO A 176 -10.72 3.84 -32.55
CA PRO A 176 -10.50 4.65 -33.74
C PRO A 176 -9.03 5.02 -33.88
N GLU A 177 -8.45 4.83 -35.06
CA GLU A 177 -7.04 5.16 -35.32
C GLU A 177 -6.76 6.65 -35.02
N ALA A 178 -7.72 7.53 -35.29
CA ALA A 178 -7.63 8.95 -34.98
C ALA A 178 -7.46 9.23 -33.47
N GLU A 179 -8.12 8.46 -32.60
CA GLU A 179 -8.00 8.57 -31.15
C GLU A 179 -6.61 8.12 -30.69
N MET A 180 -6.11 7.01 -31.24
CA MET A 180 -4.76 6.50 -30.93
C MET A 180 -3.67 7.45 -31.40
N ARG A 181 -3.82 8.01 -32.61
CA ARG A 181 -2.86 8.97 -33.17
C ARG A 181 -2.81 10.24 -32.34
N LYS A 182 -3.97 10.78 -31.97
CA LYS A 182 -4.05 11.96 -31.11
C LYS A 182 -3.38 11.72 -29.75
N GLY A 183 -3.70 10.60 -29.09
CA GLY A 183 -3.07 10.25 -27.81
C GLY A 183 -1.56 10.03 -27.92
N TYR A 184 -1.08 9.47 -29.04
CA TYR A 184 0.35 9.32 -29.31
C TYR A 184 1.04 10.68 -29.47
N GLU A 185 0.47 11.57 -30.27
CA GLU A 185 1.00 12.94 -30.44
C GLU A 185 1.00 13.70 -29.11
N GLU A 186 -0.06 13.62 -28.30
CA GLU A 186 -0.14 14.30 -27.00
C GLU A 186 0.90 13.78 -26.00
N ALA A 187 1.17 12.48 -25.98
CA ALA A 187 2.06 11.86 -25.01
C ALA A 187 3.55 11.99 -25.39
N TYR A 188 3.88 11.81 -26.67
CA TYR A 188 5.26 11.62 -27.13
C TYR A 188 5.82 12.79 -27.93
N ALA A 189 5.00 13.75 -28.36
CA ALA A 189 5.51 14.94 -29.01
C ALA A 189 6.36 15.76 -28.04
N LYS A 190 7.56 16.14 -28.49
CA LYS A 190 8.40 17.05 -27.71
C LYS A 190 7.78 18.43 -27.67
N MET A 191 7.90 19.10 -26.53
CA MET A 191 7.45 20.46 -26.32
C MET A 191 8.60 21.38 -25.96
N ASP A 192 8.63 22.53 -26.60
CA ASP A 192 9.47 23.66 -26.22
C ASP A 192 8.75 24.42 -25.11
N VAL A 193 9.32 24.40 -23.91
CA VAL A 193 8.70 24.96 -22.71
C VAL A 193 9.62 25.97 -22.06
N SER A 194 9.05 27.13 -21.74
CA SER A 194 9.68 28.16 -20.94
C SER A 194 8.96 28.29 -19.60
N VAL A 195 9.72 28.49 -18.53
CA VAL A 195 9.16 28.59 -17.17
C VAL A 195 9.58 29.89 -16.50
N VAL A 196 8.67 30.45 -15.71
CA VAL A 196 8.95 31.60 -14.85
C VAL A 196 8.76 31.16 -13.41
N ARG A 197 9.82 31.27 -12.60
CA ARG A 197 9.85 30.78 -11.22
C ARG A 197 9.69 31.92 -10.22
N PHE A 198 8.84 31.71 -9.22
CA PHE A 198 8.64 32.60 -8.08
C PHE A 198 9.09 31.88 -6.83
N ARG A 199 10.25 32.21 -6.27
CA ARG A 199 10.75 31.55 -5.05
C ARG A 199 10.23 32.26 -3.82
N PHE A 200 9.78 31.52 -2.81
CA PHE A 200 9.28 32.13 -1.57
C PHE A 200 10.35 33.00 -0.87
N ASP A 201 11.63 32.61 -0.95
CA ASP A 201 12.75 33.34 -0.36
C ASP A 201 12.90 34.77 -0.90
N ASP A 202 12.53 35.00 -2.16
CA ASP A 202 12.61 36.31 -2.81
C ASP A 202 11.60 37.32 -2.24
N PHE A 203 10.51 36.82 -1.64
CA PHE A 203 9.39 37.64 -1.15
C PHE A 203 9.25 37.62 0.38
N THR A 204 10.05 36.83 1.09
CA THR A 204 9.93 36.66 2.55
C THR A 204 10.17 37.97 3.32
N LYS A 205 10.99 38.88 2.78
CA LYS A 205 11.27 40.18 3.40
C LYS A 205 10.13 41.18 3.26
N ASP A 206 9.25 40.99 2.27
CA ASP A 206 8.15 41.89 1.96
C ASP A 206 6.90 41.59 2.82
N VAL A 207 6.89 40.47 3.55
CA VAL A 207 5.76 40.05 4.37
C VAL A 207 6.08 40.26 5.85
N GLN A 208 5.48 41.30 6.41
CA GLN A 208 5.53 41.59 7.84
C GLN A 208 4.10 41.55 8.39
N PRO A 209 3.72 40.48 9.11
CA PRO A 209 2.42 40.42 9.76
C PRO A 209 2.28 41.58 10.75
N SER A 210 1.15 42.26 10.68
CA SER A 210 0.76 43.31 11.63
C SER A 210 0.34 42.72 12.97
N ASP A 211 0.38 43.52 14.03
CA ASP A 211 -0.07 43.09 15.36
C ASP A 211 -1.56 42.72 15.38
N ASP A 212 -2.38 43.34 14.54
CA ASP A 212 -3.80 43.00 14.37
C ASP A 212 -4.00 41.62 13.72
N GLU A 213 -3.21 41.27 12.70
CA GLU A 213 -3.24 39.94 12.08
C GLU A 213 -2.78 38.85 13.04
N ILE A 214 -1.75 39.13 13.85
CA ILE A 214 -1.27 38.22 14.90
C ILE A 214 -2.35 37.99 15.95
N ALA A 215 -3.01 39.06 16.42
CA ALA A 215 -4.10 38.96 17.39
C ALA A 215 -5.28 38.15 16.82
N LYS A 216 -5.71 38.43 15.59
CA LYS A 216 -6.78 37.67 14.91
C LYS A 216 -6.42 36.20 14.72
N TYR A 217 -5.18 35.90 14.34
CA TYR A 217 -4.73 34.52 14.19
C TYR A 217 -4.70 33.79 15.55
N PHE A 218 -4.23 34.45 16.60
CA PHE A 218 -4.26 33.91 17.95
C PHE A 218 -5.70 33.56 18.36
N GLU A 219 -6.64 34.50 18.22
CA GLU A 219 -8.07 34.29 18.52
C GLU A 219 -8.69 33.15 17.70
N ALA A 220 -8.38 33.09 16.40
CA ALA A 220 -8.93 32.07 15.51
C ALA A 220 -8.34 30.66 15.72
N GLN A 221 -7.13 30.55 16.29
CA GLN A 221 -6.41 29.28 16.42
C GLN A 221 -6.11 28.90 17.88
N LYS A 222 -6.78 29.52 18.86
CA LYS A 222 -6.57 29.25 20.30
C LYS A 222 -6.58 27.76 20.66
N ASP A 223 -7.48 26.98 20.05
CA ASP A 223 -7.62 25.56 20.35
C ASP A 223 -6.45 24.71 19.85
N GLN A 224 -5.75 25.17 18.82
CA GLN A 224 -4.59 24.51 18.21
C GLN A 224 -3.27 25.03 18.77
N LEU A 225 -3.25 26.27 19.31
CA LEU A 225 -2.09 26.88 19.94
C LEU A 225 -1.92 26.39 21.38
N LYS A 226 -1.52 25.13 21.52
CA LYS A 226 -1.17 24.52 22.80
C LYS A 226 0.32 24.22 22.90
N THR A 227 0.84 24.13 24.11
CA THR A 227 2.12 23.48 24.36
C THR A 227 1.97 22.01 24.00
N ASP A 228 3.05 21.41 23.52
CA ASP A 228 3.08 19.96 23.35
C ASP A 228 3.01 19.30 24.73
N GLU A 229 2.32 18.17 24.80
CA GLU A 229 2.35 17.33 26.00
C GLU A 229 3.78 16.82 26.21
N LYS A 230 4.30 17.00 27.42
CA LYS A 230 5.60 16.43 27.79
C LYS A 230 5.40 15.26 28.72
N ARG A 231 6.25 14.26 28.55
CA ARG A 231 6.31 13.11 29.43
C ARG A 231 7.71 12.93 29.96
N LYS A 232 7.77 12.36 31.15
CA LYS A 232 8.98 11.86 31.77
C LYS A 232 8.75 10.40 32.12
N VAL A 233 9.67 9.52 31.70
CA VAL A 233 9.56 8.09 31.97
C VAL A 233 10.84 7.56 32.61
N LYS A 234 10.68 6.50 33.40
CA LYS A 234 11.74 5.58 33.84
C LYS A 234 11.75 4.39 32.90
N VAL A 235 12.92 3.91 32.52
CA VAL A 235 13.05 2.72 31.67
C VAL A 235 14.01 1.72 32.29
N VAL A 236 13.71 0.44 32.09
CA VAL A 236 14.67 -0.66 32.27
C VAL A 236 14.97 -1.29 30.93
N GLU A 237 16.22 -1.70 30.73
CA GLU A 237 16.71 -2.24 29.47
C GLU A 237 17.12 -3.70 29.62
N PHE A 238 16.61 -4.55 28.74
CA PHE A 238 16.98 -5.96 28.57
C PHE A 238 17.71 -6.10 27.24
N ASN A 239 18.97 -5.67 27.20
CA ASN A 239 19.77 -5.60 25.98
C ASN A 239 20.77 -6.77 25.86
N LEU A 240 21.07 -7.14 24.62
CA LEU A 240 22.19 -8.02 24.28
C LEU A 240 23.51 -7.41 24.75
N THR A 241 24.40 -8.25 25.28
CA THR A 241 25.79 -7.84 25.57
C THR A 241 26.56 -7.56 24.28
N GLU A 242 27.67 -6.82 24.36
CA GLU A 242 28.52 -6.48 23.20
C GLU A 242 29.01 -7.71 22.41
N GLU A 243 29.14 -8.87 23.07
CA GLU A 243 29.47 -10.14 22.44
C GLU A 243 28.26 -10.76 21.73
N GLN A 244 27.08 -10.67 22.35
CA GLN A 244 25.83 -11.19 21.81
C GLN A 244 25.31 -10.37 20.62
N LYS A 245 25.61 -9.07 20.56
CA LYS A 245 25.28 -8.20 19.42
C LYS A 245 25.95 -8.67 18.12
N LYS A 246 27.07 -9.39 18.21
CA LYS A 246 27.80 -9.96 17.07
C LYS A 246 27.20 -11.28 16.56
N LEU A 247 26.27 -11.88 17.30
CA LEU A 247 25.58 -13.11 16.88
C LEU A 247 24.63 -12.81 15.71
N THR A 248 24.48 -13.77 14.80
CA THR A 248 23.56 -13.72 13.66
C THR A 248 22.78 -15.03 13.56
N GLY A 249 21.62 -15.00 12.92
CA GLY A 249 20.77 -16.19 12.72
C GLY A 249 20.20 -16.76 14.02
N LYS A 250 20.06 -18.09 14.08
CA LYS A 250 19.39 -18.81 15.19
C LYS A 250 19.96 -18.50 16.59
N PRO A 251 21.27 -18.43 16.82
CA PRO A 251 21.82 -18.06 18.13
C PRO A 251 21.39 -16.68 18.63
N ARG A 252 21.23 -15.70 17.73
CA ARG A 252 20.73 -14.37 18.11
C ARG A 252 19.25 -14.43 18.50
N ILE A 253 18.45 -15.19 17.76
CA ILE A 253 17.02 -15.35 18.03
C ILE A 253 16.80 -16.03 19.39
N ASP A 254 17.54 -17.09 19.69
CA ASP A 254 17.41 -17.81 20.97
C ASP A 254 17.73 -16.91 22.18
N VAL A 255 18.70 -15.99 22.03
CA VAL A 255 19.04 -15.03 23.09
C VAL A 255 17.99 -13.92 23.18
N LEU A 256 17.50 -13.40 22.06
CA LEU A 256 16.42 -12.41 22.05
C LEU A 256 15.13 -12.99 22.66
N GLN A 257 14.80 -14.25 22.42
CA GLN A 257 13.65 -14.91 23.06
C GLN A 257 13.81 -14.94 24.58
N LYS A 258 14.99 -15.29 25.09
CA LYS A 258 15.25 -15.26 26.54
C LYS A 258 15.14 -13.86 27.13
N LEU A 259 15.58 -12.83 26.39
CA LEU A 259 15.41 -11.43 26.82
C LEU A 259 13.93 -11.01 26.80
N ALA A 260 13.15 -11.50 25.84
CA ALA A 260 11.70 -11.30 25.80
C ALA A 260 11.02 -11.94 27.02
N ASP A 261 11.37 -13.18 27.33
CA ASP A 261 10.86 -13.91 28.49
C ASP A 261 11.22 -13.17 29.80
N GLN A 262 12.45 -12.67 29.93
CA GLN A 262 12.87 -11.87 31.07
C GLN A 262 12.13 -10.53 31.19
N ALA A 263 11.88 -9.86 30.06
CA ALA A 263 11.13 -8.61 30.05
C ALA A 263 9.65 -8.84 30.44
N ASN A 264 9.06 -9.96 30.01
CA ASN A 264 7.72 -10.37 30.41
C ASN A 264 7.65 -10.77 31.90
N ASP A 265 8.65 -11.52 32.38
CA ASP A 265 8.76 -11.86 33.81
C ASP A 265 8.88 -10.59 34.68
N PHE A 266 9.54 -9.55 34.16
CA PHE A 266 9.62 -8.26 34.81
C PHE A 266 8.27 -7.55 34.84
N THR A 267 7.51 -7.52 33.74
CA THR A 267 6.17 -6.92 33.73
C THR A 267 5.22 -7.65 34.68
N ASP A 268 5.30 -8.97 34.78
CA ASP A 268 4.52 -9.77 35.73
C ASP A 268 4.92 -9.45 37.18
N ALA A 269 6.21 -9.35 37.46
CA ALA A 269 6.71 -8.98 38.77
C ALA A 269 6.33 -7.54 39.15
N LEU A 270 6.29 -6.63 38.19
CA LEU A 270 5.85 -5.25 38.35
C LEU A 270 4.36 -5.18 38.70
N GLN A 271 3.53 -5.96 38.02
CA GLN A 271 2.11 -6.09 38.35
C GLN A 271 1.92 -6.69 39.76
N ALA A 272 2.65 -7.76 40.11
CA ALA A 272 2.62 -8.36 41.44
C ALA A 272 3.13 -7.42 42.55
N ALA A 273 4.03 -6.49 42.22
CA ALA A 273 4.52 -5.46 43.12
C ALA A 273 3.54 -4.28 43.29
N GLY A 274 2.36 -4.31 42.67
CA GLY A 274 1.39 -3.22 42.71
C GLY A 274 1.80 -2.01 41.88
N GLY A 275 2.66 -2.20 40.87
CA GLY A 275 3.16 -1.13 40.00
C GLY A 275 4.40 -0.40 40.55
N ASP A 276 5.01 -0.87 41.63
CA ASP A 276 6.26 -0.31 42.16
C ASP A 276 7.46 -0.72 41.27
N PHE A 277 7.84 0.21 40.40
CA PHE A 277 8.89 0.02 39.40
C PHE A 277 10.29 -0.15 40.01
N ASP A 278 10.61 0.57 41.08
CA ASP A 278 11.91 0.49 41.73
C ASP A 278 12.06 -0.85 42.47
N LYS A 279 10.99 -1.35 43.09
CA LYS A 279 10.96 -2.68 43.73
C LYS A 279 11.07 -3.82 42.71
N ALA A 280 10.37 -3.74 41.59
CA ALA A 280 10.50 -4.71 40.50
C ALA A 280 11.93 -4.72 39.95
N SER A 281 12.52 -3.54 39.73
CA SER A 281 13.88 -3.40 39.22
C SER A 281 14.93 -3.98 40.16
N ALA A 282 14.78 -3.77 41.47
CA ALA A 282 15.67 -4.37 42.47
C ALA A 282 15.63 -5.91 42.46
N LYS A 283 14.45 -6.53 42.23
CA LYS A 283 14.30 -7.99 42.14
C LYS A 283 15.09 -8.59 40.98
N PHE A 284 15.21 -7.87 39.87
CA PHE A 284 15.95 -8.28 38.68
C PHE A 284 17.40 -7.73 38.65
N ASN A 285 17.83 -7.04 39.71
CA ASN A 285 19.12 -6.36 39.80
C ASN A 285 19.35 -5.36 38.64
N LEU A 286 18.27 -4.74 38.17
CA LEU A 286 18.26 -3.73 37.12
C LEU A 286 18.30 -2.34 37.74
N LYS A 287 18.95 -1.41 37.04
CA LYS A 287 18.99 0.01 37.42
C LYS A 287 18.13 0.81 36.45
N PRO A 288 16.96 1.33 36.88
CA PRO A 288 16.16 2.22 36.05
C PRO A 288 16.95 3.44 35.61
N LYS A 289 16.75 3.86 34.35
CA LYS A 289 17.21 5.14 33.82
C LYS A 289 16.02 6.07 33.67
N GLU A 290 16.14 7.32 34.10
CA GLU A 290 15.12 8.34 33.86
C GLU A 290 15.45 9.17 32.62
N THR A 291 14.43 9.51 31.85
CA THR A 291 14.51 10.52 30.79
C THR A 291 14.45 11.94 31.37
N GLY A 292 14.80 12.94 30.57
CA GLY A 292 14.30 14.31 30.77
C GLY A 292 12.81 14.43 30.43
N ASP A 293 12.26 15.63 30.52
CA ASP A 293 10.95 15.92 29.94
C ASP A 293 11.07 16.01 28.42
N PHE A 294 10.30 15.21 27.69
CA PHE A 294 10.34 15.16 26.23
C PHE A 294 8.94 15.22 25.61
N THR A 295 8.86 15.69 24.37
CA THR A 295 7.62 15.69 23.57
C THR A 295 7.68 14.57 22.55
N GLN A 296 6.53 14.21 21.96
CA GLN A 296 6.50 13.21 20.89
C GLN A 296 7.32 13.65 19.66
N ALA A 297 7.39 14.97 19.40
CA ALA A 297 8.15 15.55 18.29
C ALA A 297 9.66 15.71 18.58
N ALA A 298 10.05 15.75 19.85
CA ALA A 298 11.43 15.86 20.30
C ALA A 298 11.69 14.83 21.41
N PRO A 299 11.84 13.55 21.07
CA PRO A 299 12.00 12.47 22.04
C PRO A 299 13.36 12.54 22.76
N ASP A 300 13.39 12.03 23.98
CA ASP A 300 14.63 11.88 24.75
C ASP A 300 15.60 10.92 24.02
N PRO A 301 16.94 11.18 24.03
CA PRO A 301 17.92 10.29 23.40
C PRO A 301 17.83 8.81 23.80
N LEU A 302 17.34 8.49 25.01
CA LEU A 302 17.10 7.12 25.45
C LEU A 302 16.04 6.40 24.60
N LEU A 303 15.07 7.13 24.06
CA LEU A 303 13.94 6.57 23.29
C LEU A 303 14.00 6.91 21.80
N ALA A 304 14.72 7.97 21.42
CA ALA A 304 14.75 8.52 20.06
C ALA A 304 15.17 7.50 18.98
N GLY A 305 15.96 6.49 19.35
CA GLY A 305 16.39 5.42 18.44
C GLY A 305 15.32 4.37 18.11
N THR A 306 14.21 4.35 18.84
CA THR A 306 13.15 3.33 18.68
C THR A 306 11.77 3.98 18.73
N PRO A 307 11.12 4.25 17.58
CA PRO A 307 9.84 4.97 17.54
C PRO A 307 8.70 4.33 18.34
N THR A 308 8.71 2.99 18.49
CA THR A 308 7.72 2.25 19.29
C THR A 308 7.83 2.54 20.78
N LEU A 309 9.03 2.86 21.29
CA LEU A 309 9.23 3.31 22.67
C LEU A 309 8.61 4.70 22.89
N VAL A 310 8.86 5.63 21.96
CA VAL A 310 8.22 6.96 22.02
C VAL A 310 6.70 6.83 22.01
N GLN A 311 6.13 5.95 21.19
CA GLN A 311 4.70 5.70 21.16
C GLN A 311 4.18 5.06 22.46
N ALA A 312 4.92 4.09 23.02
CA ALA A 312 4.59 3.46 24.29
C ALA A 312 4.57 4.49 25.43
N ALA A 313 5.61 5.31 25.54
CA ALA A 313 5.71 6.39 26.52
C ALA A 313 4.51 7.33 26.47
N PHE A 314 4.06 7.68 25.26
CA PHE A 314 2.89 8.55 25.02
C PHE A 314 1.52 7.86 25.12
N SER A 315 1.51 6.53 25.32
CA SER A 315 0.28 5.75 25.56
C SER A 315 0.05 5.47 27.05
N LEU A 316 1.05 5.67 27.92
CA LEU A 316 0.94 5.49 29.37
C LEU A 316 -0.06 6.46 30.00
N MET A 317 -0.74 6.04 31.06
CA MET A 317 -1.70 6.89 31.80
C MET A 317 -1.41 6.81 33.29
N LYS A 318 -1.97 7.72 34.11
CA LYS A 318 -1.76 7.64 35.57
C LYS A 318 -2.36 6.37 36.17
N GLU A 319 -3.43 5.87 35.55
CA GLU A 319 -4.16 4.66 35.91
C GLU A 319 -3.45 3.39 35.40
N ALA A 320 -2.61 3.53 34.37
CA ALA A 320 -1.80 2.47 33.78
C ALA A 320 -0.39 3.02 33.49
N PRO A 321 0.44 3.20 34.53
CA PRO A 321 1.71 3.93 34.39
C PRO A 321 2.82 3.07 33.79
N ASN A 322 2.59 1.79 33.49
CA ASN A 322 3.63 0.88 33.04
C ASN A 322 3.35 0.41 31.61
N SER A 323 4.38 0.36 30.77
CA SER A 323 4.28 -0.25 29.44
C SER A 323 4.39 -1.77 29.55
N GLU A 324 3.98 -2.45 28.49
CA GLU A 324 4.44 -3.82 28.23
C GLU A 324 5.91 -3.82 27.78
N ALA A 325 6.49 -5.00 27.59
CA ALA A 325 7.82 -5.15 27.01
C ALA A 325 7.82 -4.71 25.54
N VAL A 326 8.49 -3.60 25.24
CA VAL A 326 8.63 -3.08 23.89
C VAL A 326 9.93 -3.57 23.28
N GLN A 327 9.84 -4.19 22.10
CA GLN A 327 11.01 -4.68 21.38
C GLN A 327 11.86 -3.52 20.83
N THR A 328 13.17 -3.63 21.00
CA THR A 328 14.19 -2.74 20.43
C THR A 328 15.13 -3.52 19.50
N THR A 329 16.04 -2.84 18.80
CA THR A 329 17.02 -3.47 17.90
C THR A 329 17.89 -4.51 18.59
N ASP A 330 18.23 -4.27 19.85
CA ASP A 330 19.19 -5.07 20.62
C ASP A 330 18.55 -5.75 21.84
N GLY A 331 17.21 -5.78 21.95
CA GLY A 331 16.57 -6.37 23.13
C GLY A 331 15.15 -5.87 23.36
N PHE A 332 14.83 -5.61 24.63
CA PHE A 332 13.52 -5.15 25.07
C PHE A 332 13.65 -4.04 26.12
N MET A 333 12.68 -3.15 26.18
CA MET A 333 12.59 -2.15 27.25
C MET A 333 11.19 -2.12 27.84
N VAL A 334 11.12 -1.81 29.13
CA VAL A 334 9.86 -1.59 29.86
C VAL A 334 9.93 -0.20 30.47
N GLU A 335 8.86 0.57 30.28
CA GLU A 335 8.76 1.97 30.65
C GLU A 335 7.77 2.17 31.80
N HIS A 336 8.05 3.15 32.64
CA HIS A 336 7.18 3.60 33.71
C HIS A 336 7.02 5.12 33.66
N LEU A 337 5.78 5.56 33.72
CA LEU A 337 5.40 6.96 33.68
C LEU A 337 5.76 7.65 35.00
N VAL A 338 6.68 8.59 34.95
CA VAL A 338 7.08 9.43 36.10
C VAL A 338 6.21 10.67 36.19
N ASN A 339 6.00 11.34 35.06
CA ASN A 339 5.22 12.58 35.02
C ASN A 339 4.56 12.80 33.65
N ILE A 340 3.39 13.43 33.67
CA ILE A 340 2.72 14.00 32.50
C ILE A 340 2.54 15.50 32.74
N GLU A 341 3.15 16.31 31.88
CA GLU A 341 2.83 17.73 31.76
C GLU A 341 1.83 17.89 30.61
N PRO A 342 0.52 18.06 30.90
CA PRO A 342 -0.51 18.10 29.87
C PRO A 342 -0.34 19.32 28.97
N ALA A 343 -0.77 19.17 27.71
CA ALA A 343 -0.86 20.29 26.79
C ALA A 343 -1.73 21.41 27.38
N ARG A 344 -1.18 22.62 27.51
CA ARG A 344 -1.91 23.82 27.94
C ARG A 344 -1.97 24.84 26.81
N PRO A 345 -2.99 25.71 26.77
CA PRO A 345 -2.99 26.83 25.84
C PRO A 345 -1.72 27.69 25.99
N LEU A 346 -1.14 28.09 24.86
CA LEU A 346 -0.04 29.06 24.81
C LEU A 346 -0.58 30.44 25.18
N THR A 347 0.21 31.23 25.92
CA THR A 347 -0.13 32.65 26.10
C THR A 347 0.11 33.41 24.79
N PRO A 348 -0.48 34.61 24.59
CA PRO A 348 -0.23 35.43 23.43
C PRO A 348 1.27 35.67 23.17
N GLU A 349 2.05 35.84 24.24
CA GLU A 349 3.50 36.08 24.18
C GLU A 349 4.27 34.84 23.71
N GLU A 350 3.90 33.65 24.21
CA GLU A 350 4.51 32.37 23.82
C GLU A 350 4.13 31.96 22.39
N ALA A 351 2.89 32.27 21.97
CA ALA A 351 2.39 31.94 20.65
C ALA A 351 2.90 32.92 19.58
N ARG A 352 3.18 34.18 19.94
CA ARG A 352 3.60 35.24 19.00
C ARG A 352 4.69 34.81 18.00
N PRO A 353 5.84 34.22 18.39
CA PRO A 353 6.84 33.80 17.42
C PRO A 353 6.33 32.75 16.43
N LYS A 354 5.57 31.75 16.91
CA LYS A 354 4.98 30.69 16.07
C LYS A 354 3.92 31.26 15.10
N ILE A 355 3.12 32.21 15.57
CA ILE A 355 2.09 32.89 14.77
C ILE A 355 2.76 33.76 13.70
N VAL A 356 3.77 34.56 14.07
CA VAL A 356 4.51 35.41 13.12
C VAL A 356 5.13 34.55 12.03
N GLU A 357 5.75 33.43 12.36
CA GLU A 357 6.32 32.52 11.37
C GLU A 357 5.24 31.94 10.45
N SER A 358 4.11 31.50 11.01
CA SER A 358 2.98 30.93 10.26
C SER A 358 2.35 31.95 9.32
N LEU A 359 2.07 33.15 9.83
CA LEU A 359 1.54 34.28 9.04
C LEU A 359 2.52 34.73 7.97
N LYS A 360 3.83 34.73 8.24
CA LYS A 360 4.83 35.01 7.20
C LYS A 360 4.78 33.97 6.09
N LYS A 361 4.79 32.68 6.42
CA LYS A 361 4.69 31.59 5.42
C LYS A 361 3.40 31.70 4.60
N GLN A 362 2.28 31.97 5.25
CA GLN A 362 0.98 32.09 4.61
C GLN A 362 0.90 33.35 3.74
N GLY A 363 1.35 34.49 4.25
CA GLY A 363 1.39 35.76 3.52
C GLY A 363 2.30 35.71 2.29
N VAL A 364 3.47 35.08 2.39
CA VAL A 364 4.39 34.88 1.26
C VAL A 364 3.73 34.03 0.17
N ARG A 365 3.05 32.94 0.55
CA ARG A 365 2.30 32.11 -0.41
C ARG A 365 1.20 32.90 -1.12
N THR A 366 0.40 33.67 -0.37
CA THR A 366 -0.67 34.50 -0.93
C THR A 366 -0.11 35.59 -1.86
N MET A 367 0.98 36.26 -1.45
CA MET A 367 1.64 37.28 -2.26
C MET A 367 2.20 36.70 -3.56
N VAL A 368 2.88 35.55 -3.49
CA VAL A 368 3.43 34.86 -4.67
C VAL A 368 2.31 34.46 -5.62
N ALA A 369 1.23 33.86 -5.12
CA ALA A 369 0.09 33.47 -5.94
C ALA A 369 -0.55 34.70 -6.63
N ALA A 370 -0.72 35.82 -5.92
CA ALA A 370 -1.26 37.05 -6.49
C ALA A 370 -0.35 37.64 -7.59
N LYS A 371 0.96 37.78 -7.31
CA LYS A 371 1.96 38.27 -8.27
C LYS A 371 2.05 37.37 -9.50
N ALA A 372 2.05 36.05 -9.30
CA ALA A 372 2.08 35.08 -10.40
C ALA A 372 0.80 35.12 -11.24
N THR A 373 -0.37 35.33 -10.62
CA THR A 373 -1.64 35.45 -11.36
C THR A 373 -1.66 36.72 -12.22
N GLU A 374 -1.22 37.86 -11.68
CA GLU A 374 -1.11 39.11 -12.45
C GLU A 374 -0.11 38.96 -13.60
N ALA A 375 1.06 38.35 -13.33
CA ALA A 375 2.06 38.08 -14.34
C ALA A 375 1.56 37.12 -15.43
N ALA A 376 0.81 36.07 -15.06
CA ALA A 376 0.21 35.14 -16.02
C ALA A 376 -0.72 35.87 -16.98
N GLN A 377 -1.56 36.78 -16.47
CA GLN A 377 -2.47 37.54 -17.32
C GLN A 377 -1.70 38.44 -18.31
N LYS A 378 -0.71 39.21 -17.83
CA LYS A 378 0.13 40.04 -18.70
C LYS A 378 0.88 39.22 -19.76
N MET A 379 1.42 38.07 -19.35
CA MET A 379 2.14 37.17 -20.26
C MET A 379 1.22 36.56 -21.31
N ARG A 380 -0.03 36.22 -20.96
CA ARG A 380 -1.03 35.73 -21.94
C ARG A 380 -1.31 36.79 -23.00
N ASP A 381 -1.57 38.02 -22.57
CA ASP A 381 -1.86 39.13 -23.50
C ASP A 381 -0.66 39.39 -24.42
N ALA A 382 0.56 39.39 -23.88
CA ALA A 382 1.80 39.55 -24.64
C ALA A 382 2.04 38.42 -25.65
N ILE A 383 1.83 37.16 -25.26
CA ILE A 383 2.03 36.01 -26.16
C ILE A 383 0.94 35.95 -27.23
N GLN A 384 -0.31 36.28 -26.89
CA GLN A 384 -1.38 36.42 -27.87
C GLN A 384 -1.09 37.53 -28.90
N SER A 385 -0.39 38.59 -28.50
CA SER A 385 0.11 39.63 -29.42
C SER A 385 1.33 39.22 -30.26
N GLY A 386 1.82 37.98 -30.11
CA GLY A 386 2.90 37.41 -30.92
C GLY A 386 4.30 37.52 -30.31
N LYS A 387 4.44 37.96 -29.05
CA LYS A 387 5.75 38.04 -28.36
C LYS A 387 6.23 36.66 -27.88
N THR A 388 7.54 36.51 -27.71
CA THR A 388 8.13 35.29 -27.14
C THR A 388 7.90 35.20 -25.64
N ALA A 389 8.09 34.01 -25.06
CA ALA A 389 7.95 33.81 -23.61
C ALA A 389 8.92 34.70 -22.82
N GLU A 390 10.14 34.90 -23.30
CA GLU A 390 11.15 35.74 -22.68
C GLU A 390 10.76 37.22 -22.71
N ALA A 391 10.25 37.71 -23.84
CA ALA A 391 9.78 39.09 -23.97
C ALA A 391 8.54 39.34 -23.09
N ALA A 392 7.60 38.41 -23.09
CA ALA A 392 6.40 38.47 -22.25
C ALA A 392 6.74 38.47 -20.74
N ALA A 393 7.69 37.64 -20.32
CA ALA A 393 8.17 37.63 -18.94
C ALA A 393 8.87 38.94 -18.58
N ALA A 394 9.72 39.47 -19.48
CA ALA A 394 10.43 40.73 -19.26
C ALA A 394 9.46 41.92 -19.08
N GLU A 395 8.35 41.97 -19.82
CA GLU A 395 7.29 42.98 -19.65
C GLU A 395 6.56 42.88 -18.30
N ALA A 396 6.48 41.67 -17.74
CA ALA A 396 6.01 41.43 -16.38
C ALA A 396 7.10 41.67 -15.31
N GLY A 397 8.31 42.08 -15.69
CA GLY A 397 9.44 42.27 -14.78
C GLY A 397 10.05 40.96 -14.27
N LEU A 398 9.88 39.87 -15.02
CA LEU A 398 10.27 38.52 -14.64
C LEU A 398 11.26 37.92 -15.64
N LYS A 399 11.95 36.86 -15.23
CA LYS A 399 12.88 36.11 -16.08
C LYS A 399 12.26 34.76 -16.45
N ALA A 400 12.11 34.52 -17.75
CA ALA A 400 11.81 33.19 -18.26
C ALA A 400 13.10 32.37 -18.40
N GLU A 401 13.00 31.08 -18.11
CA GLU A 401 14.04 30.08 -18.33
C GLU A 401 13.52 29.06 -19.33
N LYS A 402 14.23 28.90 -20.45
CA LYS A 402 13.90 27.92 -21.47
C LYS A 402 14.47 26.55 -21.08
N LEU A 403 13.59 25.55 -21.03
CA LEU A 403 13.98 24.18 -20.69
C LEU A 403 14.40 23.40 -21.95
N PRO A 404 15.22 22.34 -21.80
CA PRO A 404 15.40 21.35 -22.86
C PRO A 404 14.06 20.78 -23.29
N ALA A 405 13.87 20.60 -24.61
CA ALA A 405 12.63 20.03 -25.12
C ALA A 405 12.40 18.61 -24.56
N PHE A 406 11.20 18.36 -24.05
CA PHE A 406 10.83 17.09 -23.42
C PHE A 406 9.47 16.61 -23.93
N ALA A 407 9.18 15.32 -23.78
CA ALA A 407 7.85 14.76 -24.00
C ALA A 407 7.16 14.51 -22.65
N LEU A 408 5.83 14.36 -22.63
CA LEU A 408 5.14 13.96 -21.40
C LEU A 408 5.56 12.55 -20.99
N VAL A 409 5.74 11.67 -21.98
CA VAL A 409 6.29 10.32 -21.82
C VAL A 409 7.58 10.22 -22.61
N ASP A 410 8.69 9.95 -21.91
CA ASP A 410 10.03 10.02 -22.50
C ASP A 410 10.35 8.83 -23.41
N THR A 411 9.58 7.74 -23.33
CA THR A 411 9.83 6.50 -24.09
C THR A 411 8.58 6.05 -24.84
N PRO A 412 8.58 6.16 -26.18
CA PRO A 412 7.51 5.62 -27.02
C PRO A 412 7.29 4.12 -26.82
N PRO A 413 6.05 3.61 -27.01
CA PRO A 413 5.76 2.19 -26.86
C PRO A 413 6.51 1.38 -27.92
N GLY A 414 7.20 0.32 -27.48
CA GLY A 414 8.03 -0.50 -28.35
C GLY A 414 9.49 -0.05 -28.45
N GLU A 415 9.86 1.07 -27.83
CA GLU A 415 11.24 1.51 -27.69
C GLU A 415 11.82 1.16 -26.32
N THR A 416 13.12 0.87 -26.27
CA THR A 416 13.85 0.73 -25.01
C THR A 416 14.04 2.10 -24.37
N PRO A 417 13.83 2.23 -23.05
CA PRO A 417 14.08 3.48 -22.34
C PRO A 417 15.49 3.96 -22.62
N ALA A 418 15.62 5.20 -23.10
CA ALA A 418 16.92 5.85 -23.15
C ALA A 418 17.49 5.92 -21.72
N PRO A 419 18.82 5.85 -21.54
CA PRO A 419 19.43 6.11 -20.25
C PRO A 419 18.93 7.46 -19.75
N LYS A 420 18.25 7.48 -18.59
CA LYS A 420 17.81 8.74 -17.99
C LYS A 420 19.06 9.62 -17.82
N PRO A 421 19.01 10.91 -18.22
CA PRO A 421 20.01 11.86 -17.74
C PRO A 421 20.10 11.71 -16.22
N ASP A 422 21.31 11.81 -15.66
CA ASP A 422 21.55 11.63 -14.22
C ASP A 422 20.41 12.25 -13.40
N ALA A 423 19.68 11.44 -12.62
CA ALA A 423 18.52 11.87 -11.84
C ALA A 423 18.83 12.99 -10.82
N LYS A 424 20.11 13.36 -10.67
CA LYS A 424 20.60 14.51 -9.90
C LYS A 424 20.49 15.85 -10.63
N ALA A 425 20.25 15.87 -11.94
CA ALA A 425 20.22 17.09 -12.76
C ALA A 425 18.81 17.60 -13.09
N GLU A 426 17.76 16.80 -12.88
CA GLU A 426 16.38 17.25 -13.07
C GLU A 426 15.96 18.13 -11.89
N ALA A 427 15.53 19.35 -12.20
CA ALA A 427 15.02 20.25 -11.18
C ALA A 427 13.78 19.63 -10.51
N PRO A 428 13.62 19.77 -9.18
CA PRO A 428 12.53 19.11 -8.43
C PRO A 428 11.12 19.56 -8.86
N ASP A 429 11.03 20.62 -9.67
CA ASP A 429 9.79 21.16 -10.21
C ASP A 429 9.38 20.60 -11.58
N ILE A 430 10.23 19.79 -12.24
CA ILE A 430 9.92 19.16 -13.55
C ILE A 430 8.58 18.42 -13.58
N PRO A 431 8.18 17.63 -12.56
CA PRO A 431 6.87 16.97 -12.56
C PRO A 431 5.69 17.94 -12.61
N TYR A 432 5.79 19.07 -11.89
CA TYR A 432 4.77 20.12 -11.88
C TYR A 432 4.70 20.83 -13.24
N ILE A 433 5.87 21.02 -13.88
CA ILE A 433 5.96 21.61 -15.22
C ILE A 433 5.33 20.68 -16.26
N LYS A 434 5.68 19.38 -16.27
CA LYS A 434 5.08 18.38 -17.17
C LYS A 434 3.55 18.33 -17.00
N GLN A 435 3.07 18.32 -15.76
CA GLN A 435 1.64 18.32 -15.46
C GLN A 435 0.93 19.56 -15.99
N ALA A 436 1.49 20.76 -15.78
CA ALA A 436 0.90 22.00 -16.26
C ALA A 436 0.94 22.09 -17.80
N ALA A 437 2.09 21.78 -18.41
CA ALA A 437 2.27 21.79 -19.86
C ALA A 437 1.33 20.81 -20.59
N SER A 438 0.97 19.67 -19.97
CA SER A 438 0.04 18.71 -20.55
C SER A 438 -1.36 19.27 -20.83
N LYS A 439 -1.77 20.29 -20.06
CA LYS A 439 -3.10 20.92 -20.14
C LYS A 439 -3.12 22.16 -21.03
N LEU A 440 -1.97 22.55 -21.57
CA LEU A 440 -1.79 23.78 -22.33
C LEU A 440 -1.71 23.54 -23.82
N GLU A 441 -2.36 24.42 -24.57
CA GLU A 441 -2.20 24.53 -26.01
C GLU A 441 -0.89 25.24 -26.36
N PRO A 442 -0.34 25.04 -27.57
CA PRO A 442 0.79 25.83 -28.04
C PRO A 442 0.50 27.35 -27.98
N LYS A 443 1.52 28.13 -27.60
CA LYS A 443 1.45 29.58 -27.39
C LYS A 443 0.48 30.00 -26.27
N SER A 444 0.38 29.21 -25.21
CA SER A 444 -0.42 29.54 -24.03
C SER A 444 0.41 29.50 -22.74
N VAL A 445 -0.11 30.18 -21.71
CA VAL A 445 0.51 30.31 -20.38
C VAL A 445 -0.39 29.66 -19.34
N SER A 446 0.19 28.87 -18.45
CA SER A 446 -0.51 28.24 -17.33
C SER A 446 -1.12 29.27 -16.38
N ASP A 447 -2.09 28.83 -15.59
CA ASP A 447 -2.36 29.47 -14.31
C ASP A 447 -1.19 29.28 -13.33
N TYR A 448 -1.27 29.91 -12.16
CA TYR A 448 -0.30 29.72 -11.10
C TYR A 448 -0.21 28.23 -10.70
N VAL A 449 1.00 27.67 -10.79
CA VAL A 449 1.31 26.32 -10.33
C VAL A 449 2.10 26.41 -9.03
N GLY A 450 1.50 25.99 -7.92
CA GLY A 450 2.18 25.96 -6.63
C GLY A 450 3.24 24.86 -6.58
N THR A 451 4.40 25.18 -5.99
CA THR A 451 5.48 24.22 -5.74
C THR A 451 5.93 24.30 -4.27
N PRO A 452 6.64 23.28 -3.74
CA PRO A 452 7.13 23.33 -2.36
C PRO A 452 8.04 24.53 -2.07
N GLN A 453 8.79 25.00 -3.08
CA GLN A 453 9.74 26.12 -2.97
C GLN A 453 9.14 27.47 -3.40
N GLY A 454 7.90 27.50 -3.89
CA GLY A 454 7.36 28.72 -4.48
C GLY A 454 6.14 28.50 -5.37
N GLY A 455 6.24 29.01 -6.58
CA GLY A 455 5.41 28.56 -7.68
C GLY A 455 6.00 28.93 -9.02
N LEU A 456 5.30 28.54 -10.07
CA LEU A 456 5.77 28.68 -11.43
C LEU A 456 4.63 29.01 -12.39
N LEU A 457 5.01 29.65 -13.48
CA LEU A 457 4.20 29.76 -14.70
C LEU A 457 4.90 28.97 -15.79
N VAL A 458 4.12 28.21 -16.54
CA VAL A 458 4.58 27.40 -17.67
C VAL A 458 4.06 28.00 -18.95
N VAL A 459 4.95 28.17 -19.91
CA VAL A 459 4.64 28.60 -21.27
C VAL A 459 4.97 27.47 -22.22
N VAL A 460 3.96 26.95 -22.91
CA VAL A 460 4.19 26.00 -24.01
C VAL A 460 4.38 26.83 -25.28
N GLU A 461 5.61 26.94 -25.78
CA GLU A 461 5.90 27.73 -26.98
C GLU A 461 5.46 26.99 -28.25
N LYS A 462 5.84 25.71 -28.32
CA LYS A 462 5.58 24.85 -29.46
C LYS A 462 5.46 23.40 -29.00
N ARG A 463 4.61 22.64 -29.68
CA ARG A 463 4.59 21.17 -29.64
C ARG A 463 5.03 20.67 -31.02
N GLU A 464 5.96 19.74 -31.03
CA GLU A 464 6.38 19.05 -32.25
C GLU A 464 5.21 18.26 -32.83
N THR A 465 5.15 18.16 -34.15
CA THR A 465 4.18 17.30 -34.83
C THR A 465 4.89 16.01 -35.19
N LEU A 466 4.49 14.89 -34.60
CA LEU A 466 5.06 13.58 -34.94
C LEU A 466 4.58 13.15 -36.33
N GLY A 467 5.50 12.62 -37.13
CA GLY A 467 5.22 12.21 -38.50
C GLY A 467 4.46 10.88 -38.57
N PRO A 468 3.76 10.57 -39.68
CA PRO A 468 3.07 9.29 -39.86
C PRO A 468 3.98 8.06 -39.68
N ALA A 469 5.25 8.17 -40.07
CA ALA A 469 6.22 7.08 -39.97
C ALA A 469 6.59 6.74 -38.51
N GLU A 470 6.53 7.70 -37.59
CA GLU A 470 6.82 7.48 -36.16
C GLU A 470 5.62 6.79 -35.49
N PHE A 471 4.40 7.23 -35.82
CA PHE A 471 3.19 6.56 -35.37
C PHE A 471 3.11 5.11 -35.84
N GLU A 472 3.42 4.84 -37.13
CA GLU A 472 3.38 3.47 -37.67
C GLU A 472 4.37 2.52 -36.96
N LYS A 473 5.53 3.01 -36.49
CA LYS A 473 6.46 2.21 -35.67
C LYS A 473 5.88 1.83 -34.31
N ALA A 474 5.16 2.76 -33.66
CA ALA A 474 4.55 2.56 -32.35
C ALA A 474 3.17 1.88 -32.40
N ARG A 475 2.51 1.88 -33.57
CA ARG A 475 1.11 1.46 -33.77
C ARG A 475 0.79 0.11 -33.15
N GLY A 476 1.58 -0.93 -33.46
CA GLY A 476 1.30 -2.28 -32.94
C GLY A 476 1.38 -2.36 -31.41
N ALA A 477 2.31 -1.63 -30.80
CA ALA A 477 2.43 -1.57 -29.34
C ALA A 477 1.30 -0.74 -28.70
N LEU A 478 0.92 0.38 -29.32
CA LEU A 478 -0.21 1.22 -28.91
C LEU A 478 -1.53 0.48 -28.99
N GLU A 479 -1.79 -0.23 -30.09
CA GLU A 479 -3.00 -1.05 -30.26
C GLU A 479 -3.08 -2.12 -29.17
N LYS A 480 -1.98 -2.81 -28.88
CA LYS A 480 -1.94 -3.81 -27.82
C LYS A 480 -2.19 -3.19 -26.43
N GLN A 481 -1.58 -2.06 -26.13
CA GLN A 481 -1.74 -1.36 -24.85
C GLN A 481 -3.17 -0.84 -24.68
N ALA A 482 -3.70 -0.19 -25.71
CA ALA A 482 -5.02 0.43 -25.69
C ALA A 482 -6.13 -0.64 -25.70
N LEU A 483 -5.95 -1.74 -26.45
CA LEU A 483 -6.85 -2.90 -26.36
C LEU A 483 -6.77 -3.52 -24.97
N GLY A 484 -5.58 -3.68 -24.39
CA GLY A 484 -5.40 -4.20 -23.03
C GLY A 484 -6.16 -3.38 -21.99
N SER A 485 -6.00 -2.06 -22.01
CA SER A 485 -6.66 -1.16 -21.05
C SER A 485 -8.18 -1.13 -21.24
N LYS A 486 -8.69 -0.99 -22.47
CA LYS A 486 -10.15 -1.02 -22.72
C LYS A 486 -10.75 -2.40 -22.41
N SER A 487 -10.07 -3.49 -22.75
CA SER A 487 -10.52 -4.85 -22.41
C SER A 487 -10.62 -5.05 -20.90
N GLN A 488 -9.69 -4.46 -20.12
CA GLN A 488 -9.73 -4.51 -18.67
C GLN A 488 -10.93 -3.76 -18.10
N VAL A 489 -11.25 -2.56 -18.63
CA VAL A 489 -12.43 -1.79 -18.23
C VAL A 489 -13.72 -2.53 -18.57
N VAL A 490 -13.83 -3.09 -19.78
CA VAL A 490 -15.02 -3.87 -20.19
C VAL A 490 -15.18 -5.12 -19.34
N PHE A 491 -14.09 -5.85 -19.07
CA PHE A 491 -14.11 -7.01 -18.18
C PHE A 491 -14.56 -6.62 -16.77
N TYR A 492 -14.06 -5.50 -16.25
CA TYR A 492 -14.43 -5.03 -14.93
C TYR A 492 -15.92 -4.69 -14.81
N GLU A 493 -16.46 -3.91 -15.75
CA GLU A 493 -17.90 -3.58 -15.74
C GLU A 493 -18.76 -4.82 -15.95
N TRP A 494 -18.37 -5.72 -16.86
CA TRP A 494 -19.03 -7.01 -17.01
C TRP A 494 -19.03 -7.82 -15.71
N LEU A 495 -17.87 -7.99 -15.07
CA LEU A 495 -17.75 -8.74 -13.83
C LEU A 495 -18.59 -8.12 -12.71
N ARG A 496 -18.63 -6.79 -12.64
CA ARG A 496 -19.46 -6.04 -11.68
C ARG A 496 -20.96 -6.31 -11.92
N GLU A 497 -21.41 -6.33 -13.16
CA GLU A 497 -22.79 -6.70 -13.51
C GLU A 497 -23.09 -8.15 -13.13
N GLN A 498 -22.18 -9.08 -13.42
CA GLN A 498 -22.36 -10.49 -13.07
C GLN A 498 -22.38 -10.72 -11.56
N ARG A 499 -21.57 -10.01 -10.77
CA ARG A 499 -21.65 -10.04 -9.30
C ARG A 499 -23.01 -9.59 -8.77
N ARG A 500 -23.60 -8.55 -9.38
CA ARG A 500 -24.95 -8.07 -9.02
C ARG A 500 -26.01 -9.12 -9.38
N ALA A 501 -25.93 -9.70 -10.57
CA ALA A 501 -26.83 -10.79 -11.00
C ALA A 501 -26.70 -12.02 -10.10
N ALA A 502 -25.49 -12.31 -9.62
CA ALA A 502 -25.19 -13.38 -8.68
C ALA A 502 -25.66 -13.11 -7.24
N GLY A 503 -26.24 -11.94 -6.94
CA GLY A 503 -26.72 -11.63 -5.59
C GLY A 503 -25.61 -11.48 -4.54
N VAL A 504 -24.36 -11.24 -4.97
CA VAL A 504 -23.23 -11.00 -4.04
C VAL A 504 -23.47 -9.67 -3.34
N GLN A 505 -23.92 -9.72 -2.08
CA GLN A 505 -24.14 -8.51 -1.27
C GLN A 505 -22.78 -7.85 -0.98
N GLU A 506 -22.50 -6.72 -1.63
CA GLU A 506 -21.43 -5.82 -1.16
C GLU A 506 -21.86 -5.29 0.22
N LYS A 507 -21.24 -5.79 1.28
CA LYS A 507 -21.32 -5.10 2.57
C LYS A 507 -20.67 -3.74 2.34
N ALA A 508 -21.48 -2.68 2.30
CA ALA A 508 -20.96 -1.32 2.22
C ALA A 508 -19.89 -1.14 3.31
N PRO A 509 -18.79 -0.42 3.05
CA PRO A 509 -17.82 -0.11 4.09
C PRO A 509 -18.59 0.55 5.23
N THR A 510 -18.59 -0.08 6.39
CA THR A 510 -19.08 0.53 7.62
C THR A 510 -18.30 1.82 7.76
N ALA A 511 -18.97 2.96 7.57
CA ALA A 511 -18.42 4.25 7.91
C ALA A 511 -18.03 4.18 9.38
N SER A 512 -16.74 4.09 9.65
CA SER A 512 -16.18 4.24 10.97
C SER A 512 -16.53 5.66 11.43
N GLY A 513 -17.52 5.75 12.32
CA GLY A 513 -17.85 6.97 13.04
C GLY A 513 -16.85 7.27 14.14
#